data_AF-A0A6J0ZWS6-F1
#
_entry.id   AF-A0A6J0ZWS6-F1
#
_cell.length_a   1.000
_cell.length_b   1.000
_cell.length_c   1.000
_cell.angle_alpha   90.00
_cell.angle_beta   90.00
_cell.angle_gamma   90.00
#
_symmetry.space_group_name_H-M   'P 1'
#
loop_
_entity.id
_entity.type
_entity.pdbx_description
1 polymer ?
#
loop_
_entity_poly.entity_id
_entity_poly.type
_entity_poly.pdbx_seq_one_letter_code
_entity_poly.pdbx_strand_id
1 'polypeptide(L)'
;MKWGVGFTLVIVILWPLLSLPAGEFSVGYFTFWAVIAIAWGTIGSAVIIALPLIESWETIKSVCVGMFTNDRLMEKVEEMNFKLNSIMLAIPEAEKAYLLEKDKAK
;
A
#
# COMPACT_ATOMS: atom_id res chain seq x y z
N MET A 1 25.87 8.28 7.69
CA MET A 1 26.79 9.41 7.48
C MET A 1 28.01 9.09 6.60
N LYS A 2 28.78 8.00 6.84
CA LYS A 2 30.04 7.72 6.10
C LYS A 2 29.90 7.54 4.57
N TRP A 3 28.81 6.96 4.09
CA TRP A 3 28.59 6.73 2.65
C TRP A 3 28.16 7.99 1.88
N GLY A 4 27.33 8.83 2.50
CA GLY A 4 26.86 10.08 1.87
C GLY A 4 28.01 11.05 1.62
N VAL A 5 28.90 11.22 2.59
CA VAL A 5 30.06 12.14 2.45
C VAL A 5 31.02 11.67 1.37
N GLY A 6 31.31 10.37 1.28
CA GLY A 6 32.14 9.81 0.21
C GLY A 6 31.53 10.00 -1.17
N PHE A 7 30.22 9.74 -1.30
CA PHE A 7 29.48 9.94 -2.55
C PHE A 7 29.44 11.43 -2.96
N THR A 8 29.21 12.34 -2.01
CA THR A 8 29.22 13.79 -2.26
C THR A 8 30.59 14.26 -2.73
N LEU A 9 31.68 13.82 -2.09
CA LEU A 9 33.04 14.19 -2.50
C LEU A 9 33.37 13.67 -3.90
N VAL A 10 32.99 12.41 -4.20
CA VAL A 10 33.17 11.83 -5.53
C VAL A 10 32.37 12.61 -6.57
N ILE A 11 31.10 12.92 -6.33
CA ILE A 11 30.30 13.71 -7.27
C ILE A 11 30.88 15.12 -7.45
N VAL A 12 31.19 15.83 -6.37
CA VAL A 12 31.65 17.23 -6.44
C VAL A 12 33.00 17.36 -7.15
N ILE A 13 33.84 16.32 -7.15
CA ILE A 13 35.14 16.35 -7.84
C ILE A 13 35.05 15.71 -9.23
N LEU A 14 34.48 14.51 -9.33
CA LEU A 14 34.40 13.74 -10.57
C LEU A 14 33.50 14.43 -11.60
N TRP A 15 32.40 15.06 -11.17
CA TRP A 15 31.46 15.73 -12.06
C TRP A 15 32.06 16.95 -12.78
N PRO A 16 32.67 17.95 -12.10
CA PRO A 16 33.35 19.04 -12.78
C PRO A 16 34.56 18.55 -13.57
N LEU A 17 35.28 17.51 -13.12
CA LEU A 17 36.41 16.98 -13.89
C LEU A 17 35.95 16.31 -15.19
N LEU A 18 34.75 15.71 -15.21
CA LEU A 18 34.12 15.17 -16.42
C LEU A 18 33.47 16.27 -17.27
N SER A 19 33.11 17.43 -16.68
CA SER A 19 32.40 18.50 -17.38
C SER A 19 33.23 19.68 -17.86
N LEU A 20 34.38 19.94 -17.24
CA LEU A 20 35.31 21.01 -17.59
C LEU A 20 36.18 20.75 -18.84
N PRO A 21 36.56 19.52 -19.24
CA PRO A 21 37.44 19.31 -20.39
C PRO A 21 36.70 19.32 -21.74
N ALA A 22 35.40 19.61 -21.76
CA ALA A 22 34.62 19.70 -22.99
C ALA A 22 34.86 21.06 -23.67
N GLY A 23 36.00 21.21 -24.36
CA GLY A 23 36.29 22.39 -25.17
C GLY A 23 35.31 22.56 -26.33
N GLU A 24 35.09 21.52 -27.15
CA GLU A 24 34.04 21.46 -28.16
C GLU A 24 32.98 20.43 -27.76
N PHE A 25 31.72 20.86 -27.71
CA PHE A 25 30.59 20.05 -27.28
C PHE A 25 30.25 19.00 -28.36
N SER A 26 30.95 17.86 -28.33
CA SER A 26 30.69 16.79 -29.30
C SER A 26 29.35 16.10 -29.05
N VAL A 27 28.74 15.57 -30.11
CA VAL A 27 27.47 14.82 -30.02
C VAL A 27 27.60 13.62 -29.06
N GLY A 28 28.75 12.93 -29.05
CA GLY A 28 29.00 11.79 -28.16
C GLY A 28 29.05 12.17 -26.68
N TYR A 29 29.54 13.36 -26.36
CA TYR A 29 29.55 13.87 -25.00
C TYR A 29 28.14 14.25 -24.53
N PHE A 30 27.34 14.89 -25.39
CA PHE A 30 25.93 15.17 -25.09
C PHE A 30 25.11 13.89 -24.87
N THR A 31 25.26 12.88 -25.73
CA THR A 31 24.51 11.62 -25.60
C THR A 31 24.88 10.87 -24.33
N PHE A 32 26.15 10.90 -23.90
CA PHE A 32 26.57 10.31 -22.63
C PHE A 32 25.83 10.93 -21.43
N TRP A 33 25.80 12.27 -21.34
CA TRP A 33 25.07 12.96 -20.27
C TRP A 33 23.56 12.80 -20.37
N ALA A 34 23.01 12.74 -21.59
CA ALA A 34 21.59 12.47 -21.80
C ALA A 34 21.20 11.08 -21.27
N VAL A 35 22.01 10.05 -21.53
CA VAL A 35 21.78 8.69 -21.00
C VAL A 35 21.87 8.67 -19.47
N ILE A 36 22.85 9.35 -18.87
CA ILE A 36 22.96 9.47 -17.41
C ILE A 36 21.71 10.15 -16.83
N ALA A 37 21.24 11.25 -17.44
CA ALA A 37 20.05 11.96 -16.99
C ALA A 37 18.79 11.08 -17.06
N ILE A 38 18.63 10.31 -18.15
CA ILE A 38 17.53 9.36 -18.31
C ILE A 38 17.59 8.28 -17.24
N ALA A 39 18.75 7.68 -17.00
CA ALA A 39 18.93 6.64 -15.98
C ALA A 39 18.65 7.17 -14.56
N TRP A 40 19.11 8.38 -14.23
CA TRP A 40 18.81 8.99 -12.95
C TRP A 40 17.31 9.32 -12.82
N GLY A 41 16.70 9.84 -13.88
CA GLY A 41 15.27 10.14 -13.91
C GLY A 41 14.39 8.90 -13.73
N THR A 42 14.74 7.77 -14.34
CA THR A 42 13.99 6.52 -14.20
C THR A 42 14.11 5.93 -12.81
N ILE A 43 15.32 5.93 -12.22
CA ILE A 43 15.54 5.47 -10.84
C ILE A 43 14.78 6.37 -9.85
N GLY A 44 14.88 7.70 -10.01
CA GLY A 44 14.16 8.65 -9.18
C GLY A 44 12.64 8.48 -9.25
N SER A 45 12.10 8.31 -10.46
CA SER A 45 10.69 8.01 -10.68
C SER A 45 10.25 6.72 -9.99
N ALA A 46 11.02 5.63 -10.16
CA ALA A 46 10.73 4.36 -9.52
C ALA A 46 10.73 4.47 -7.98
N VAL A 47 11.68 5.21 -7.40
CA VAL A 47 11.75 5.44 -5.96
C VAL A 47 10.56 6.26 -5.45
N ILE A 48 10.21 7.34 -6.13
CA ILE A 48 9.06 8.20 -5.75
C ILE A 48 7.75 7.42 -5.80
N ILE A 49 7.60 6.47 -6.73
CA ILE A 49 6.43 5.60 -6.82
C ILE A 49 6.48 4.49 -5.76
N ALA A 50 7.62 3.83 -5.59
CA ALA A 50 7.74 2.64 -4.74
C ALA A 50 7.71 2.96 -3.24
N LEU A 51 8.30 4.08 -2.81
CA LEU A 51 8.32 4.47 -1.39
C LEU A 51 6.91 4.58 -0.78
N PRO A 52 5.98 5.39 -1.31
CA PRO A 52 4.64 5.49 -0.74
C PRO A 52 3.88 4.16 -0.81
N LEU A 53 4.14 3.32 -1.81
CA LEU A 53 3.53 1.99 -1.93
C LEU A 53 4.01 1.03 -0.84
N ILE A 54 5.31 1.01 -0.55
CA ILE A 54 5.90 0.16 0.49
C ILE A 54 5.42 0.63 1.87
N GLU A 55 5.45 1.93 2.12
CA GLU A 55 4.97 2.50 3.40
C GLU A 55 3.47 2.25 3.59
N SER A 56 2.68 2.32 2.52
CA SER A 56 1.23 2.10 2.59
C SER A 56 0.81 0.63 2.46
N TRP A 57 1.75 -0.30 2.28
CA TRP A 57 1.47 -1.71 1.98
C TRP A 57 0.69 -2.41 3.10
N GLU A 58 0.98 -2.10 4.36
CA GLU A 58 0.26 -2.67 5.51
C GLU A 58 -1.21 -2.24 5.52
N THR A 59 -1.48 -0.97 5.24
CA THR A 59 -2.85 -0.43 5.14
C THR A 59 -3.61 -1.05 3.98
N ILE A 60 -2.99 -1.14 2.80
CA ILE A 60 -3.59 -1.77 1.62
C ILE A 60 -3.95 -3.23 1.93
N LYS A 61 -3.03 -3.97 2.56
CA LYS A 61 -3.26 -5.36 2.96
C LYS A 61 -4.39 -5.48 3.99
N SER A 62 -4.45 -4.59 4.97
CA SER A 62 -5.51 -4.55 5.97
C SER A 62 -6.89 -4.34 5.35
N VAL A 63 -7.01 -3.45 4.36
CA VAL A 63 -8.27 -3.21 3.66
C VAL A 63 -8.67 -4.42 2.81
N CYS A 64 -7.72 -5.02 2.07
CA CYS A 64 -8.01 -6.21 1.27
C CYS A 64 -8.45 -7.40 2.14
N VAL A 65 -7.78 -7.65 3.28
CA VAL A 65 -8.15 -8.71 4.22
C VAL A 65 -9.45 -8.37 4.94
N GLY A 66 -9.66 -7.11 5.31
CA GLY A 66 -10.88 -6.63 5.95
C GLY A 66 -12.11 -6.80 5.06
N MET A 67 -11.99 -6.52 3.75
CA MET A 67 -13.04 -6.76 2.76
C MET A 67 -13.41 -8.25 2.72
N PHE A 68 -12.42 -9.13 2.54
CA PHE A 68 -12.66 -10.58 2.49
C PHE A 68 -13.23 -11.15 3.80
N THR A 69 -12.78 -10.64 4.95
CA THR A 69 -13.26 -11.08 6.25
C THR A 69 -14.70 -10.63 6.49
N ASN A 70 -15.05 -9.38 6.15
CA ASN A 70 -16.42 -8.88 6.29
C ASN A 70 -17.39 -9.72 5.45
N ASP A 71 -17.04 -10.05 4.21
CA ASP A 71 -17.92 -10.85 3.34
C ASP A 71 -18.23 -12.21 3.98
N ARG A 72 -17.21 -12.89 4.51
CA ARG A 72 -17.38 -14.20 5.17
C ARG A 72 -18.12 -14.11 6.50
N LEU A 73 -17.92 -13.03 7.26
CA LEU A 73 -18.64 -12.80 8.50
C LEU A 73 -20.12 -12.51 8.23
N MET A 74 -20.44 -11.70 7.23
CA MET A 74 -21.82 -11.37 6.84
C MET A 74 -22.57 -12.62 6.38
N GLU A 75 -21.93 -13.48 5.58
CA GLU A 75 -22.51 -14.78 5.18
C GLU A 75 -22.89 -15.65 6.39
N LYS A 76 -22.00 -15.72 7.40
CA LYS A 76 -22.25 -16.47 8.63
C LYS A 76 -23.34 -15.87 9.49
N VAL A 77 -23.41 -14.54 9.57
CA VAL A 77 -24.48 -13.82 10.30
C VAL A 77 -25.83 -14.07 9.63
N GLU A 78 -25.90 -14.00 8.31
CA GLU A 78 -27.12 -14.30 7.53
C GLU A 78 -27.59 -15.76 7.76
N GLU A 79 -26.65 -16.73 7.74
CA GLU A 79 -26.93 -18.15 7.99
C GLU A 79 -27.51 -18.37 9.40
N MET A 80 -26.92 -17.74 10.43
CA MET A 80 -27.43 -17.82 11.80
C MET A 80 -28.81 -17.18 11.94
N ASN A 81 -29.01 -16.00 11.35
CA ASN A 81 -30.29 -15.30 11.41
C ASN A 81 -31.41 -16.13 10.75
N PHE A 82 -31.10 -16.81 9.64
CA PHE A 82 -32.03 -17.73 9.00
C PHE A 82 -32.39 -18.92 9.90
N LYS A 83 -31.40 -19.56 10.53
CA LYS A 83 -31.62 -20.66 11.48
C LYS A 83 -32.42 -20.24 12.71
N LEU A 84 -32.17 -19.04 13.23
CA LEU A 84 -32.89 -18.51 14.38
C LEU A 84 -34.37 -18.27 14.02
N ASN A 85 -34.63 -17.64 12.86
CA ASN A 85 -35.99 -17.42 12.38
C ASN A 85 -36.75 -18.72 12.15
N SER A 86 -36.11 -19.75 11.61
CA SER A 86 -36.77 -21.05 11.40
C SER A 86 -37.11 -21.75 12.72
N ILE A 87 -36.26 -21.67 13.74
CA ILE A 87 -36.53 -22.19 15.09
C ILE A 87 -37.69 -21.43 15.74
N MET A 88 -37.72 -20.10 15.62
CA MET A 88 -38.76 -19.26 16.19
C MET A 88 -40.13 -19.57 15.56
N LEU A 89 -40.18 -19.83 14.25
CA LEU A 89 -41.42 -20.26 13.57
C LEU A 89 -41.85 -21.68 13.94
N ALA A 90 -40.89 -22.58 14.19
CA ALA A 90 -41.18 -23.97 14.54
C ALA A 90 -41.63 -24.13 16.01
N ILE A 91 -41.21 -23.23 16.91
CA ILE A 91 -41.40 -23.36 18.36
C ILE A 91 -42.00 -22.08 18.96
N PRO A 92 -43.33 -22.05 19.26
CA PRO A 92 -43.98 -20.87 19.82
C PRO A 92 -43.54 -20.54 21.27
N GLU A 93 -42.91 -21.48 21.97
CA GLU A 93 -42.30 -21.23 23.30
C GLU A 93 -41.02 -20.40 23.22
N ALA A 94 -40.24 -20.55 22.13
CA ALA A 94 -39.00 -19.79 21.92
C ALA A 94 -39.30 -18.31 21.65
N GLU A 95 -40.37 -18.02 20.90
CA GLU A 95 -40.85 -16.65 20.68
C GLU A 95 -41.26 -15.96 22.00
N LYS A 96 -42.00 -16.68 22.86
CA LYS A 96 -42.39 -16.15 24.18
C LYS A 96 -41.20 -15.89 25.10
N ALA A 97 -40.20 -16.78 25.10
CA ALA A 97 -38.97 -16.58 25.86
C ALA A 97 -38.17 -15.36 25.35
N TYR A 98 -38.07 -15.17 24.04
CA TYR A 98 -37.43 -14.00 23.44
C TYR A 98 -38.13 -12.68 23.81
N LEU A 99 -39.47 -12.65 23.77
CA LEU A 99 -40.24 -11.46 24.15
C LEU A 99 -40.07 -11.10 25.63
N LEU A 100 -39.98 -12.10 26.53
CA LEU A 100 -39.70 -11.90 27.95
C LEU A 100 -38.29 -11.34 28.19
N GLU A 101 -37.27 -11.81 27.47
CA GLU A 101 -35.92 -11.25 27.56
C GLU A 101 -35.84 -9.83 26.99
N LYS A 102 -36.52 -9.57 25.88
CA LYS A 102 -36.58 -8.24 25.27
C LYS A 102 -37.24 -7.20 26.18
N ASP A 103 -38.27 -7.59 26.93
CA ASP A 103 -38.93 -6.70 27.90
C ASP A 103 -38.03 -6.40 29.11
N LYS A 104 -37.21 -7.37 29.56
CA LYS A 104 -36.19 -7.15 30.60
C LYS A 104 -35.01 -6.30 30.16
N ALA A 105 -34.69 -6.29 28.87
CA ALA A 105 -33.57 -5.54 28.31
C ALA A 105 -33.91 -4.08 27.98
N LYS A 106 -35.17 -3.68 28.14
CA LYS A 106 -35.69 -2.32 27.92
C LYS A 106 -35.79 -1.56 29.24
#